data_AF-A0A645HW62-F1
#
_entry.id   AF-A0A645HW62-F1
#
_cell.length_a   1.000
_cell.length_b   1.000
_cell.length_c   1.000
_cell.angle_alpha   90.00
_cell.angle_beta   90.00
_cell.angle_gamma   90.00
#
_symmetry.space_group_name_H-M   'P 1'
#
loop_
_entity.id
_entity.type
_entity.pdbx_description
1 polymer ?
#
loop_
_entity_poly.entity_id
_entity_poly.type
_entity_poly.pdbx_seq_one_letter_code
_entity_poly.pdbx_strand_id
1 'polypeptide(L)'
;MLGVDTPETVHPSKPVEHFGNEASNFTKLSLEDQQVYLAFDWDLRDKYNRLLAYVYLQNGLCHNAMIIQHGYGFAYLTYPFQFMEEFEALQDYAKEQSLGLWTAKSN
;
A
#
# COMPACT_ATOMS: atom_id res chain seq x y z
N MET A 1 -2.29 -6.52 -2.26
CA MET A 1 -3.14 -5.41 -2.71
C MET A 1 -2.67 -4.97 -4.08
N LEU A 2 -3.55 -4.49 -4.95
CA LEU A 2 -3.17 -4.05 -6.30
C LEU A 2 -2.51 -2.67 -6.26
N GLY A 3 -1.42 -2.48 -7.01
CA GLY A 3 -0.74 -1.19 -7.18
C GLY A 3 0.11 -0.71 -6.00
N VAL A 4 0.25 -1.51 -4.93
CA VAL A 4 0.96 -1.11 -3.70
C VAL A 4 2.05 -2.12 -3.38
N ASP A 5 3.23 -1.63 -2.99
CA ASP A 5 4.32 -2.41 -2.41
C ASP A 5 4.65 -1.87 -1.02
N THR A 6 4.79 -2.72 -0.01
CA THR A 6 5.05 -2.32 1.39
C THR A 6 6.35 -2.93 1.88
N PRO A 7 7.10 -2.26 2.76
CA PRO A 7 8.34 -2.80 3.30
C PRO A 7 8.14 -4.18 3.93
N GLU A 8 9.02 -5.12 3.60
CA GLU A 8 8.89 -6.52 4.01
C GLU A 8 9.17 -6.69 5.51
N THR A 9 8.33 -7.47 6.19
CA THR A 9 8.41 -7.68 7.64
C THR A 9 8.44 -9.15 8.06
N VAL A 10 8.08 -10.08 7.18
CA VAL A 10 7.85 -11.49 7.55
C VAL A 10 8.88 -12.45 6.96
N HIS A 11 9.87 -11.95 6.22
CA HIS A 11 10.88 -12.81 5.61
C HIS A 11 11.80 -13.42 6.68
N PRO A 12 11.87 -14.76 6.82
CA PRO A 12 12.46 -15.44 7.98
C PRO A 12 13.97 -15.22 8.15
N SER A 13 14.66 -14.81 7.09
CA SER A 13 16.11 -14.56 7.09
C SER A 13 16.52 -13.11 6.79
N LYS A 14 15.57 -12.18 6.58
CA LYS A 14 15.89 -10.78 6.32
C LYS A 14 15.51 -9.93 7.53
N PRO A 15 16.26 -8.85 7.82
CA PRO A 15 15.81 -7.88 8.81
C PRO A 15 14.50 -7.25 8.36
N VAL A 16 13.66 -6.86 9.33
CA VAL A 16 12.47 -6.03 9.08
C VAL A 16 12.91 -4.76 8.38
N GLU A 17 12.30 -4.47 7.23
CA GLU A 17 12.60 -3.27 6.48
C GLU A 17 12.11 -2.03 7.24
N HIS A 18 12.78 -0.89 7.01
CA HIS A 18 12.42 0.36 7.66
C HIS A 18 10.94 0.68 7.40
N PHE A 19 10.21 1.04 8.47
CA PHE A 19 8.78 1.37 8.45
C PHE A 19 7.82 0.20 8.17
N GLY A 20 8.33 -1.04 8.11
CA GLY A 20 7.49 -2.21 7.82
C GLY A 20 6.49 -2.54 8.93
N ASN A 21 6.87 -2.40 10.20
CA ASN A 21 5.96 -2.66 11.32
C ASN A 21 4.82 -1.66 11.36
N GLU A 22 5.11 -0.39 11.07
CA GLU A 22 4.17 0.71 10.98
C GLU A 22 3.19 0.48 9.83
N ALA A 23 3.66 0.05 8.66
CA ALA A 23 2.82 -0.29 7.52
C ALA A 23 1.88 -1.48 7.81
N SER A 24 2.40 -2.51 8.49
CA SER A 24 1.62 -3.67 8.90
C SER A 24 0.53 -3.29 9.92
N ASN A 25 0.91 -2.50 10.93
CA ASN A 25 -0.03 -1.98 11.94
C ASN A 25 -1.08 -1.06 11.33
N PHE A 26 -0.70 -0.19 10.38
CA PHE A 26 -1.65 0.67 9.68
C PHE A 26 -2.72 -0.16 8.97
N THR A 27 -2.30 -1.17 8.18
CA THR A 27 -3.24 -2.05 7.49
C THR A 27 -4.12 -2.82 8.46
N LYS A 28 -3.54 -3.35 9.54
CA LYS A 28 -4.30 -4.06 10.57
C LYS A 28 -5.36 -3.14 11.20
N LEU A 29 -4.97 -1.98 11.70
CA LEU A 29 -5.90 -1.03 12.35
C LEU A 29 -6.99 -0.52 11.40
N SER A 30 -6.69 -0.36 10.11
CA SER A 30 -7.66 0.10 9.12
C SER A 30 -8.68 -0.97 8.70
N LEU A 31 -8.33 -2.25 8.76
CA LEU A 31 -9.13 -3.33 8.16
C LEU A 31 -9.61 -4.40 9.15
N GLU A 32 -9.03 -4.50 10.34
CA GLU A 32 -9.42 -5.49 11.34
C GLU A 32 -10.88 -5.28 11.77
N ASP A 33 -11.64 -6.37 11.70
CA ASP A 33 -13.09 -6.42 11.94
C ASP A 33 -13.93 -5.45 11.09
N GLN A 34 -13.38 -4.93 9.97
CA GLN A 34 -14.10 -4.06 9.05
C GLN A 34 -14.72 -4.83 7.88
N GLN A 35 -15.92 -4.42 7.48
CA GLN A 35 -16.47 -4.80 6.17
C GLN A 35 -15.83 -3.92 5.09
N VAL A 36 -15.42 -4.55 4.00
CA VAL A 36 -14.76 -3.88 2.88
C VAL A 36 -15.40 -4.28 1.57
N TYR A 37 -15.28 -3.40 0.58
CA TYR A 37 -15.61 -3.69 -0.81
C TYR A 37 -14.32 -3.94 -1.58
N LEU A 38 -14.33 -4.96 -2.45
CA LEU A 38 -13.24 -5.23 -3.37
C LEU A 38 -13.65 -4.74 -4.75
N ALA A 39 -12.83 -3.85 -5.33
CA ALA A 39 -12.90 -3.53 -6.75
C ALA A 39 -11.72 -4.18 -7.46
N PHE A 40 -11.99 -4.70 -8.65
CA PHE A 40 -11.01 -5.44 -9.45
C PHE A 40 -10.61 -4.63 -10.67
N ASP A 41 -9.40 -4.88 -11.15
CA ASP A 41 -8.92 -4.36 -12.43
C ASP A 41 -9.06 -5.43 -13.53
N TRP A 42 -8.55 -5.17 -14.73
CA TRP A 42 -8.60 -6.12 -15.84
C TRP A 42 -7.91 -7.46 -15.52
N ASP A 43 -6.84 -7.44 -14.72
CA ASP A 43 -6.16 -8.63 -14.24
C ASP A 43 -6.63 -8.98 -12.82
N LEU A 44 -7.39 -10.07 -12.69
CA LEU A 44 -7.94 -10.51 -11.41
C LEU A 44 -6.88 -11.15 -10.49
N ARG A 45 -5.83 -11.74 -11.07
CA ARG A 45 -4.81 -12.50 -10.34
C ARG A 45 -3.43 -12.29 -10.90
N ASP A 46 -2.42 -12.37 -10.04
CA ASP A 46 -1.03 -12.35 -10.46
C ASP A 46 -0.49 -13.74 -10.85
N LYS A 47 0.79 -13.78 -11.26
CA LYS A 47 1.52 -15.01 -11.61
C LYS A 47 1.63 -16.04 -10.48
N TYR A 48 1.40 -15.63 -9.24
CA TYR A 48 1.38 -16.50 -8.05
C TYR A 48 -0.05 -16.88 -7.64
N ASN A 49 -1.05 -16.59 -8.49
CA ASN A 49 -2.47 -16.84 -8.27
C ASN A 49 -3.08 -16.05 -7.09
N ARG A 50 -2.44 -14.97 -6.64
CA ARG A 50 -2.99 -14.08 -5.59
C ARG A 50 -4.09 -13.21 -6.18
N LEU A 51 -5.18 -13.01 -5.44
CA LEU A 51 -6.26 -12.10 -5.84
C LEU A 51 -5.76 -10.65 -5.79
N LEU A 52 -5.89 -9.94 -6.90
CA LEU A 52 -5.54 -8.53 -7.00
C LEU A 52 -6.81 -7.69 -6.86
N ALA A 53 -6.81 -6.74 -5.94
CA ALA A 53 -7.95 -5.86 -5.71
C ALA A 53 -7.53 -4.52 -5.11
N TYR A 54 -8.37 -3.52 -5.36
CA TYR A 54 -8.49 -2.30 -4.57
C TYR A 54 -9.43 -2.57 -3.40
N VAL A 55 -9.00 -2.20 -2.18
CA VAL A 55 -9.78 -2.40 -0.97
C VAL A 55 -10.43 -1.07 -0.60
N TYR A 56 -11.76 -1.02 -0.64
CA TYR A 56 -12.53 0.15 -0.25
C TYR A 56 -13.19 -0.06 1.11
N LEU A 57 -13.02 0.91 2.00
CA LEU A 57 -13.75 1.01 3.25
C LEU A 57 -15.22 1.39 2.98
N GLN A 58 -16.11 1.16 3.95
CA GLN A 58 -17.53 1.49 3.81
C GLN A 58 -17.81 2.98 3.54
N ASN A 59 -16.90 3.86 3.97
CA ASN A 59 -16.98 5.30 3.73
C ASN A 59 -16.46 5.72 2.34
N GLY A 60 -16.05 4.77 1.49
CA GLY A 60 -15.57 5.02 0.13
C GLY A 60 -14.06 5.32 0.03
N LEU A 61 -13.31 5.32 1.13
CA LEU A 61 -11.86 5.49 1.06
C LEU A 61 -11.17 4.22 0.53
N CYS A 62 -10.25 4.40 -0.42
CA CYS A 62 -9.42 3.33 -0.96
C CYS A 62 -8.18 3.11 -0.08
N HIS A 63 -8.11 1.97 0.60
CA HIS A 63 -7.00 1.63 1.50
C HIS A 63 -5.66 1.57 0.76
N ASN A 64 -5.64 1.05 -0.47
CA ASN A 64 -4.44 1.00 -1.30
C ASN A 64 -3.84 2.40 -1.51
N ALA A 65 -4.68 3.38 -1.84
CA ALA A 65 -4.27 4.76 -2.02
C ALA A 65 -3.79 5.38 -0.69
N MET A 66 -4.48 5.09 0.42
CA MET A 66 -4.10 5.59 1.74
C MET A 66 -2.71 5.11 2.18
N ILE A 67 -2.34 3.86 1.88
CA ILE A 67 -1.00 3.34 2.18
C ILE A 67 0.07 4.21 1.53
N ILE A 68 -0.09 4.54 0.25
CA ILE A 68 0.89 5.33 -0.49
C ILE A 68 0.88 6.78 0.00
N GLN A 69 -0.30 7.39 0.12
CA GLN A 69 -0.46 8.79 0.51
C GLN A 69 0.17 9.12 1.86
N HIS A 70 0.11 8.18 2.82
CA HIS A 70 0.67 8.37 4.15
C HIS A 70 2.11 7.84 4.28
N GLY A 71 2.70 7.35 3.20
CA GLY A 71 4.08 6.85 3.19
C GLY A 71 4.26 5.50 3.89
N TYR A 72 3.23 4.66 3.98
CA TYR A 72 3.34 3.27 4.49
C TYR A 72 3.78 2.27 3.41
N GLY A 73 3.85 2.70 2.15
CA GLY A 73 4.29 1.88 1.03
C GLY A 73 4.58 2.72 -0.21
N PHE A 74 5.01 2.04 -1.26
CA PHE A 74 5.35 2.58 -2.56
C PHE A 74 4.24 2.31 -3.58
N ALA A 75 4.14 3.18 -4.58
CA ALA A 75 3.35 2.90 -5.77
C ALA A 75 4.07 1.83 -6.62
N TYR A 76 3.42 0.68 -6.84
CA TYR A 76 4.01 -0.43 -7.59
C TYR A 76 3.72 -0.31 -9.10
N LEU A 77 4.49 0.55 -9.78
CA LEU A 77 4.25 0.96 -11.17
C LEU A 77 4.82 0.00 -12.23
N THR A 78 5.28 -1.20 -11.84
CA THR A 78 5.90 -2.16 -12.76
C THR A 78 4.91 -2.74 -13.79
N TYR A 79 3.64 -2.88 -13.40
CA TYR A 79 2.58 -3.41 -14.25
C TYR A 79 1.47 -2.37 -14.41
N PRO A 80 0.83 -2.29 -15.59
CA PRO A 80 -0.24 -1.32 -15.79
C PRO A 80 -1.46 -1.65 -14.93
N PHE A 81 -2.12 -0.61 -14.43
CA PHE A 81 -3.41 -0.67 -13.74
C PHE A 81 -4.15 0.66 -13.84
N GLN A 82 -5.44 0.68 -13.54
CA GLN A 82 -6.32 1.82 -13.77
C GLN A 82 -5.88 3.12 -13.08
N PHE A 83 -5.33 3.05 -11.86
CA PHE A 83 -4.99 4.22 -11.03
C PHE A 83 -3.50 4.54 -10.95
N MET A 84 -2.70 4.16 -11.95
CA MET A 84 -1.23 4.37 -11.92
C MET A 84 -0.83 5.82 -11.67
N GLU A 85 -1.37 6.75 -12.47
CA GLU A 85 -1.03 8.18 -12.37
C GLU A 85 -1.41 8.77 -11.01
N GLU A 86 -2.56 8.37 -10.48
CA GLU A 86 -3.01 8.78 -9.14
C GLU A 86 -2.06 8.25 -8.06
N PHE A 87 -1.69 6.98 -8.13
CA PHE A 87 -0.80 6.37 -7.13
C PHE A 87 0.61 6.96 -7.18
N GLU A 88 1.13 7.26 -8.37
CA GLU A 88 2.39 7.98 -8.53
C GLU A 88 2.33 9.38 -7.89
N ALA A 89 1.27 10.15 -8.16
CA ALA A 89 1.08 11.47 -7.57
C ALA A 89 0.94 11.43 -6.04
N LEU A 90 0.24 10.43 -5.49
CA LEU A 90 0.13 10.24 -4.04
C LEU A 90 1.48 9.90 -3.40
N GLN A 91 2.33 9.15 -4.10
CA GLN A 91 3.66 8.84 -3.62
C GLN A 91 4.53 10.10 -3.58
N ASP A 92 4.46 10.92 -4.63
CA ASP A 92 5.22 12.17 -4.69
C ASP A 92 4.75 13.16 -3.63
N TYR A 93 3.43 13.26 -3.39
CA TYR A 93 2.88 13.98 -2.25
C TYR A 93 3.48 13.50 -0.92
N ALA A 94 3.52 12.18 -0.68
CA ALA A 94 4.07 11.64 0.57
C ALA A 94 5.56 11.98 0.75
N LYS A 95 6.34 12.00 -0.35
CA LYS A 95 7.75 12.43 -0.34
C LYS A 95 7.88 13.91 0.00
N GLU A 96 7.13 14.77 -0.67
CA GLU A 96 7.15 16.22 -0.48
C GLU A 96 6.78 16.60 0.97
N GLN A 97 5.81 15.89 1.55
CA GLN A 97 5.39 16.09 2.93
C GLN A 97 6.24 15.34 3.96
N SER A 98 7.28 14.59 3.51
CA SER A 98 8.15 13.79 4.37
C SER A 98 7.36 12.85 5.31
N LEU A 99 6.39 12.13 4.76
CA LEU A 99 5.52 11.21 5.53
C LEU A 99 6.09 9.79 5.57
N GLY A 100 5.87 9.09 6.67
CA GLY A 100 6.21 7.67 6.83
C GLY A 100 7.63 7.31 6.39
N LEU A 101 7.74 6.44 5.38
CA LEU A 101 8.98 6.01 4.72
C LEU A 101 9.90 7.16 4.28
N TRP A 102 9.33 8.35 4.06
CA TRP A 102 10.02 9.52 3.56
C TRP A 102 10.48 10.47 4.68
N THR A 103 10.21 10.13 5.95
CA THR A 103 10.77 10.86 7.10
C THR A 103 12.29 10.66 7.15
N ALA A 104 13.03 11.71 7.53
CA ALA A 104 14.45 11.55 7.81
C ALA A 104 14.63 10.58 8.99
N LYS A 105 15.46 9.54 8.82
CA LYS A 105 15.82 8.65 9.93
C LYS A 105 16.33 9.50 11.09
N SER A 106 15.62 9.47 12.21
CA SER A 106 16.11 10.06 13.45
C SER A 106 17.33 9.25 13.87
N ASN A 107 18.51 9.87 13.86
CA ASN A 107 19.74 9.30 14.39
C ASN A 107 19.67 9.13 15.91
#